data_AF-A0A1G1RQ26-F1
#
_entry.id   AF-A0A1G1RQ26-F1
#
_cell.length_a   1.000
_cell.length_b   1.000
_cell.length_c   1.000
_cell.angle_alpha   90.00
_cell.angle_beta   90.00
_cell.angle_gamma   90.00
#
_symmetry.space_group_name_H-M   'P 1'
#
loop_
_entity.id
_entity.type
_entity.pdbx_description
1 polymer ?
#
loop_
_entity_poly.entity_id
_entity_poly.type
_entity_poly.pdbx_seq_one_letter_code
_entity_poly.pdbx_strand_id
1 'polypeptide(L)'
;MTNHNIEISWKQYETHGADEVEKIIKHELCHYHLHLQKKGYKHRDADFKQLLLQVGGTKHCKPIQANKRRPVRDYRYKLICTSCRQEYWRKNKVNLHRYACGKCRGTLQIVRLDAEIKK
;
A
#
# COMPACT_ATOMS: atom_id res chain seq x y z
N MET A 1 -18.88 -0.27 -3.99
CA MET A 1 -18.36 1.00 -4.54
C MET A 1 -19.29 2.10 -4.06
N THR A 2 -18.75 3.21 -3.58
CA THR A 2 -19.54 4.40 -3.21
C THR A 2 -19.45 5.49 -4.28
N ASN A 3 -18.47 5.40 -5.19
CA ASN A 3 -18.31 6.27 -6.33
C ASN A 3 -18.01 5.43 -7.58
N HIS A 4 -18.53 5.82 -8.74
CA HIS A 4 -18.46 5.08 -10.01
C HIS A 4 -17.29 5.54 -10.90
N ASN A 5 -16.32 6.26 -10.33
CA ASN A 5 -15.18 6.78 -11.08
C ASN A 5 -14.14 5.69 -11.31
N ILE A 6 -13.68 5.56 -12.55
CA ILE A 6 -12.56 4.68 -12.94
C ILE A 6 -11.31 5.55 -13.05
N GLU A 7 -10.34 5.31 -12.17
CA GLU A 7 -9.07 6.03 -12.15
C GLU A 7 -7.97 5.17 -12.77
N ILE A 8 -7.35 5.67 -13.86
CA ILE A 8 -6.25 4.99 -14.55
C ILE A 8 -5.01 5.86 -14.47
N SER A 9 -3.87 5.27 -14.09
CA SER A 9 -2.60 5.98 -13.96
C SER A 9 -1.90 6.11 -15.32
N TRP A 10 -1.67 7.35 -15.77
CA TRP A 10 -0.85 7.62 -16.96
C TRP A 10 0.54 6.99 -16.88
N LYS A 11 1.14 6.97 -15.68
CA LYS A 11 2.47 6.39 -15.47
C LYS A 11 2.51 4.88 -15.72
N GLN A 12 1.39 4.17 -15.52
CA GLN A 12 1.28 2.75 -15.85
C GLN A 12 1.35 2.55 -17.37
N TYR A 13 0.70 3.43 -18.14
CA TYR A 13 0.77 3.44 -19.60
C TYR A 13 2.21 3.65 -20.09
N GLU A 14 2.88 4.68 -19.56
CA GLU A 14 4.28 4.97 -19.94
C GLU A 14 5.25 3.83 -19.61
N THR A 15 5.03 3.12 -18.50
CA THR A 15 5.98 2.10 -18.01
C THR A 15 5.74 0.73 -18.63
N HIS A 16 4.48 0.34 -18.82
CA HIS A 16 4.11 -1.04 -19.17
C HIS A 16 3.35 -1.16 -20.49
N GLY A 17 3.01 -0.03 -21.13
CA GLY A 17 2.35 0.02 -22.42
C GLY A 17 0.84 -0.18 -22.36
N ALA A 18 0.23 -0.10 -23.55
CA ALA A 18 -1.21 -0.16 -23.73
C ALA A 18 -1.83 -1.49 -23.27
N ASP A 19 -1.19 -2.62 -23.56
CA ASP A 19 -1.71 -3.95 -23.23
C ASP A 19 -1.88 -4.17 -21.72
N GLU A 20 -0.98 -3.61 -20.91
CA GLU A 20 -1.08 -3.72 -19.44
C GLU A 20 -2.22 -2.83 -18.93
N VAL A 21 -2.32 -1.61 -19.45
CA VAL A 21 -3.38 -0.67 -19.08
C VAL A 21 -4.75 -1.16 -19.51
N GLU A 22 -4.87 -1.80 -20.67
CA GLU A 22 -6.12 -2.44 -21.10
C GLU A 22 -6.62 -3.44 -20.06
N LYS A 23 -5.73 -4.24 -19.48
CA LYS A 23 -6.11 -5.19 -18.43
C LYS A 23 -6.53 -4.51 -17.13
N ILE A 24 -5.94 -3.35 -16.80
CA ILE A 24 -6.37 -2.52 -15.66
C ILE A 24 -7.77 -1.95 -15.93
N ILE A 25 -8.02 -1.44 -17.13
CA ILE A 25 -9.33 -0.92 -17.52
C ILE A 25 -10.39 -2.02 -17.44
N LYS A 26 -10.10 -3.20 -17.99
CA LYS A 26 -10.99 -4.38 -17.90
C LYS A 26 -11.29 -4.76 -16.46
N HIS A 27 -10.30 -4.70 -15.58
CA HIS A 27 -10.47 -4.96 -14.15
C HIS A 27 -11.49 -4.02 -13.50
N GLU A 28 -11.32 -2.71 -13.69
CA GLU A 28 -12.22 -1.71 -13.12
C GLU A 28 -13.63 -1.80 -13.71
N LEU A 29 -13.74 -2.09 -15.01
CA LEU A 29 -15.02 -2.34 -15.67
C LEU A 29 -15.73 -3.58 -15.13
N CYS A 30 -15.01 -4.65 -14.74
CA CYS A 30 -15.63 -5.80 -14.07
C CYS A 30 -16.27 -5.41 -12.74
N HIS A 31 -15.59 -4.60 -11.91
CA HIS A 31 -16.18 -4.08 -10.67
C HIS A 31 -17.45 -3.29 -10.95
N TYR A 32 -17.36 -2.35 -11.90
CA TYR A 32 -18.45 -1.48 -12.28
C TYR A 32 -19.67 -2.27 -12.79
N HIS A 33 -19.45 -3.19 -13.73
CA HIS A 33 -20.52 -4.01 -14.33
C HIS A 33 -21.26 -4.85 -13.29
N LEU A 34 -20.52 -5.58 -12.43
CA LEU A 34 -21.12 -6.43 -11.41
C LEU A 34 -21.80 -5.61 -10.31
N HIS A 35 -21.29 -4.42 -10.01
CA HIS A 35 -21.94 -3.51 -9.09
C HIS A 35 -23.31 -3.05 -9.60
N LEU A 36 -23.42 -2.66 -10.87
CA LEU A 36 -24.70 -2.30 -11.51
C LEU A 36 -25.70 -3.47 -11.50
N GLN A 37 -25.21 -4.69 -11.71
CA GLN A 37 -26.03 -5.91 -11.69
C GLN A 37 -26.38 -6.41 -10.27
N LYS A 38 -25.93 -5.72 -9.21
CA LYS A 38 -26.08 -6.16 -7.81
C LYS A 38 -25.50 -7.56 -7.54
N LYS A 39 -24.47 -7.96 -8.29
CA LYS A 39 -23.74 -9.22 -8.14
C LYS A 39 -22.49 -9.07 -7.25
N GLY A 40 -21.78 -10.17 -7.01
CA GLY A 40 -20.52 -10.18 -6.26
C GLY A 40 -19.39 -9.49 -7.02
N TYR A 41 -19.20 -8.19 -6.79
CA TYR A 41 -18.19 -7.38 -7.48
C TYR A 41 -16.82 -7.37 -6.80
N LYS A 42 -16.66 -7.87 -5.57
CA LYS A 42 -15.36 -7.79 -4.85
C LYS A 42 -14.41 -8.87 -5.37
N HIS A 43 -13.10 -8.65 -5.23
CA HIS A 43 -12.05 -9.60 -5.63
C HIS A 43 -12.17 -11.02 -5.05
N ARG A 44 -12.90 -11.18 -3.94
CA ARG A 44 -13.11 -12.47 -3.30
C ARG A 44 -14.27 -13.25 -3.92
N ASP A 45 -15.21 -12.55 -4.56
CA ASP A 45 -16.48 -13.07 -5.04
C ASP A 45 -16.27 -13.90 -6.31
N ALA A 46 -17.08 -14.93 -6.50
CA ALA A 46 -16.97 -15.85 -7.64
C ALA A 46 -17.30 -15.15 -8.97
N ASP A 47 -18.37 -14.35 -8.99
CA ASP A 47 -18.81 -13.61 -10.17
C ASP A 47 -17.69 -12.73 -10.74
N PHE A 48 -16.97 -12.01 -9.86
CA PHE A 48 -15.83 -11.18 -10.27
C PHE A 48 -14.72 -12.01 -10.90
N LYS A 49 -14.34 -13.14 -10.28
CA LYS A 49 -13.27 -14.00 -10.80
C LYS A 49 -13.63 -14.59 -12.16
N GLN A 50 -14.89 -15.01 -12.33
CA GLN A 50 -15.39 -15.57 -13.58
C GLN A 50 -15.40 -14.51 -14.69
N LEU A 51 -15.98 -13.34 -14.42
CA LEU A 51 -16.04 -12.26 -15.40
C LEU A 51 -14.65 -11.76 -15.79
N LEU A 52 -13.73 -11.60 -14.82
CA LEU A 52 -12.37 -11.15 -15.06
C LEU A 52 -11.61 -12.12 -15.98
N LEU A 53 -11.80 -13.43 -15.78
CA LEU A 53 -11.21 -14.47 -16.64
C LEU A 53 -11.80 -14.40 -18.07
N GLN A 54 -13.12 -14.24 -18.19
CA GLN A 54 -13.80 -14.15 -19.48
C GLN A 54 -13.33 -12.97 -20.33
N VAL A 55 -13.09 -11.81 -19.71
CA VAL A 55 -12.65 -10.60 -20.45
C VAL A 55 -11.13 -10.55 -20.65
N GLY A 56 -10.37 -11.51 -20.11
CA GLY A 56 -8.91 -11.54 -20.19
C GLY A 56 -8.22 -10.44 -19.36
N GLY A 57 -8.87 -9.98 -18.27
CA GLY A 57 -8.28 -9.03 -17.34
C GLY A 57 -7.29 -9.68 -16.37
N THR A 58 -6.53 -8.88 -15.64
CA THR A 58 -5.67 -9.36 -14.54
C THR A 58 -6.14 -8.81 -13.21
N LYS A 59 -5.99 -9.62 -12.16
CA LYS A 59 -6.21 -9.17 -10.78
C LYS A 59 -5.06 -8.30 -10.26
N HIS A 60 -3.86 -8.49 -10.82
CA HIS A 60 -2.63 -7.89 -10.36
C HIS A 60 -2.03 -7.00 -11.44
N CYS A 61 -1.75 -5.76 -11.09
CA CYS A 61 -1.00 -4.83 -11.92
C CYS A 61 0.50 -5.06 -11.74
N LYS A 62 1.28 -4.93 -12.82
CA LYS A 62 2.74 -4.88 -12.69
C LYS A 62 3.17 -3.67 -11.85
N PRO A 63 4.14 -3.84 -10.94
CA PRO A 63 4.68 -2.70 -10.22
C PRO A 63 5.51 -1.85 -11.16
N ILE A 64 5.23 -0.54 -11.19
CA ILE A 64 6.16 0.45 -11.74
C ILE A 64 7.42 0.34 -10.90
N GLN A 65 8.51 -0.16 -11.47
CA GLN A 65 9.77 -0.34 -10.73
C GLN A 65 10.12 0.98 -10.05
N ALA A 66 10.02 1.02 -8.71
CA ALA A 66 10.49 2.16 -7.97
C ALA A 66 12.00 2.21 -8.20
N ASN A 67 12.48 3.21 -8.97
CA ASN A 67 13.89 3.56 -9.14
C ASN A 67 14.69 3.06 -7.94
N LYS A 68 15.62 2.11 -8.15
CA LYS A 68 16.50 1.50 -7.13
C LYS A 68 16.79 2.50 -6.02
N ARG A 69 15.98 2.51 -4.95
CA ARG A 69 16.13 3.50 -3.89
C ARG A 69 17.25 3.01 -3.00
N ARG A 70 18.38 3.71 -3.15
CA ARG A 70 19.54 3.88 -2.27
C ARG A 70 19.62 2.94 -1.05
N PRO A 71 20.79 2.33 -0.80
CA PRO A 71 20.97 1.48 0.37
C PRO A 71 20.72 2.27 1.67
N VAL A 72 19.76 1.76 2.45
CA VAL A 72 19.71 1.77 3.92
C VAL A 72 20.10 3.09 4.62
N ARG A 73 19.21 4.08 4.60
CA ARG A 73 19.02 5.04 5.71
C ARG A 73 17.53 5.19 6.05
N ASP A 74 16.81 4.07 6.08
CA ASP A 74 15.34 4.08 6.03
C ASP A 74 14.64 4.34 7.38
N TYR A 75 15.38 4.31 8.49
CA TYR A 75 14.84 4.60 9.81
C TYR A 75 15.07 6.07 10.17
N ARG A 76 13.98 6.84 10.17
CA ARG A 76 13.99 8.26 10.56
C ARG A 76 13.68 8.47 12.05
N TYR A 77 13.16 7.44 12.71
CA TYR A 77 12.69 7.50 14.09
C TYR A 77 13.14 6.26 14.88
N LYS A 78 13.35 6.46 16.18
CA LYS A 78 13.62 5.40 17.17
C LYS A 78 12.64 5.55 18.33
N LEU A 79 12.00 4.45 18.72
CA LEU A 79 11.20 4.39 19.95
C LEU A 79 12.05 3.81 21.06
N ILE A 80 12.06 4.44 22.23
CA ILE A 80 12.80 3.96 23.40
C ILE A 80 11.79 3.77 24.54
N CYS A 81 11.78 2.60 25.15
CA CYS A 81 11.00 2.37 26.36
C CYS A 81 11.62 3.08 27.56
N THR A 82 10.81 3.82 28.31
CA THR A 82 11.27 4.54 29.51
C THR A 82 11.59 3.59 30.68
N SER A 83 10.94 2.43 30.76
CA SER A 83 11.10 1.48 31.86
C SER A 83 12.25 0.48 31.63
N CYS A 84 12.31 -0.14 30.45
CA CYS A 84 13.31 -1.19 30.16
C CYS A 84 14.34 -0.83 29.09
N ARG A 85 14.31 0.40 28.56
CA ARG A 85 15.24 0.92 27.54
C ARG A 85 15.24 0.15 26.21
N GLN A 86 14.26 -0.73 25.99
CA GLN A 86 14.13 -1.44 24.72
C GLN A 86 13.93 -0.45 23.57
N GLU A 87 14.70 -0.65 22.50
CA GLU A 87 14.67 0.20 21.31
C GLU A 87 13.90 -0.45 20.16
N TYR A 88 13.17 0.36 19.39
CA TYR A 88 12.46 -0.05 18.17
C TYR A 88 12.65 0.96 17.04
N TRP A 89 13.23 0.53 15.92
CA TRP A 89 13.48 1.37 14.76
C TRP A 89 12.23 1.55 13.89
N ARG A 90 11.99 2.78 13.42
CA ARG A 90 10.79 3.13 12.66
C ARG A 90 11.10 4.08 11.49
N LYS A 91 10.51 3.77 10.33
CA LYS A 91 10.64 4.61 9.12
C LYS A 91 9.76 5.87 9.19
N ASN A 92 8.63 5.77 9.89
CA ASN A 92 7.63 6.82 10.01
C ASN A 92 7.37 7.16 11.49
N LYS A 93 6.94 8.40 11.74
CA LYS A 93 6.49 8.84 13.06
C LYS A 93 5.23 8.05 13.43
N VAL A 94 5.15 7.55 14.67
CA VAL A 94 3.98 6.84 15.18
C VAL A 94 3.34 7.61 16.34
N ASN A 95 2.03 7.44 16.52
CA ASN A 95 1.33 7.99 17.67
C ASN A 95 1.55 7.09 18.89
N LEU A 96 2.33 7.56 19.87
CA LEU A 96 2.73 6.79 21.06
C LEU A 96 1.57 6.35 21.94
N HIS A 97 0.42 7.03 21.91
CA HIS A 97 -0.76 6.62 22.70
C HIS A 97 -1.31 5.25 22.27
N ARG A 98 -0.99 4.79 21.05
CA ARG A 98 -1.44 3.50 20.52
C ARG A 98 -0.43 2.37 20.75
N TYR A 99 0.71 2.64 21.37
CA TYR A 99 1.81 1.68 21.49
C TYR A 99 2.37 1.62 22.91
N ALA A 100 2.75 0.42 23.33
CA ALA A 100 3.48 0.16 24.56
C ALA A 100 4.70 -0.71 24.26
N CYS A 101 5.65 -0.76 25.19
CA CYS A 101 6.81 -1.63 25.06
C CYS A 101 6.37 -3.11 24.96
N GLY A 102 6.82 -3.81 23.93
CA GLY A 102 6.52 -5.24 23.76
C GLY A 102 7.14 -6.15 24.83
N LYS A 103 8.14 -5.66 25.59
CA LYS A 103 8.83 -6.41 26.65
C LYS A 103 8.21 -6.18 28.03
N CYS A 104 7.97 -4.93 28.42
CA CYS A 104 7.53 -4.58 29.78
C CYS A 104 6.19 -3.82 29.84
N ARG A 105 5.56 -3.55 28.70
CA ARG A 105 4.34 -2.72 28.58
C ARG A 105 4.48 -1.27 29.06
N GLY A 106 5.69 -0.83 29.41
CA GLY A 106 5.97 0.56 29.75
C GLY A 106 5.79 1.53 28.58
N THR A 107 5.73 2.82 28.90
CA THR A 107 5.59 3.91 27.94
C THR A 107 6.79 4.01 27.00
N LEU A 108 6.55 4.47 25.78
CA LEU A 108 7.56 4.67 24.74
C LEU A 108 7.77 6.17 24.50
N GLN A 109 9.01 6.58 24.30
CA GLN A 109 9.40 7.90 23.80
C GLN A 109 9.89 7.78 22.35
N ILE A 110 9.68 8.82 21.53
CA ILE A 110 10.11 8.86 20.13
C ILE A 110 11.28 9.83 19.96
N VAL A 111 12.34 9.37 19.32
CA VAL A 111 13.52 10.15 18.95
C VAL A 111 13.61 10.22 17.44
N ARG A 112 13.90 11.40 16.89
CA ARG A 112 14.15 11.59 15.45
C ARG A 112 15.65 11.46 15.19
N LEU A 113 16.03 10.65 14.20
CA LEU A 113 17.42 10.32 13.89
C LEU A 113 18.05 11.28 12.87
N ASP A 114 17.25 12.12 12.22
CA ASP A 114 17.70 13.05 11.17
C ASP A 114 18.40 14.32 11.69
N ALA A 115 18.65 14.45 13.01
CA ALA A 115 19.11 15.71 13.62
C ALA A 115 20.65 15.87 13.73
N GLU A 116 21.45 14.87 13.37
CA GLU A 116 22.92 14.92 13.50
C GLU A 116 23.64 14.86 12.15
N ILE A 117 23.30 15.80 11.25
CA ILE A 117 24.23 16.18 10.17
C ILE A 117 24.34 17.71 10.18
N LYS A 118 25.11 18.24 11.14
CA LYS A 118 25.80 19.51 10.90
C LYS A 118 26.97 19.17 9.95
N LYS A 119 27.07 19.96 8.87
CA LYS A 119 28.19 19.97 7.91
C LYS A 119 29.53 20.02 8.62
#